data_AF-A0A821NI91-F1
#
_entry.id   AF-A0A821NI91-F1
#
_cell.length_a   1.000
_cell.length_b   1.000
_cell.length_c   1.000
_cell.angle_alpha   90.00
_cell.angle_beta   90.00
_cell.angle_gamma   90.00
#
_symmetry.space_group_name_H-M   'P 1'
#
loop_
_entity.id
_entity.type
_entity.pdbx_description
1 polymer ?
#
loop_
_entity_poly.entity_id
_entity_poly.type
_entity_poly.pdbx_seq_one_letter_code
_entity_poly.pdbx_strand_id
1 'polypeptide(L)'
;MILNAESDVIPTKTSPIKDQSCRQRSVGLCDMMCGLCNTKAPGINEFPGDFDDTPSMETDVTVNIQSKNSEWYCTGYYVAAGTTIQIDVSEQVGATGWSARIGCHSDDLGKCDQLRRWHCISSRKPLSGTTIKMSSAFGGLLFLESPTGESNSISVNLQNVVLTPIYDLMDSNREEHWEDLRVRAQGLWADIAGQYIVFNLPSKIVRHLNSDQLDRALRFWDTVVLTHHELRGTTPVRRERIVCDEQPSAGYMHAGYPVVTHLDVTNPEAEHFLMNSDNLEKNGSWGLFHEIGHNMQRDWWTFSFAREITTNIFTLHAMDAICHLEPWIHSWLKDQIEKTKESIKKGTPFNEWKTNAGFGLFIYAQLAREFGWDSYKAVFRQYEQTKPTLNNDQEKIDHWITTFSRQVEHNLVPLFKFWGFPISQSTIAGLGDLPVREMSDELIEIAPERYQV
;
A
#
# COMPACT_ATOMS: atom_id res chain seq x y z
N MET A 1 22.56 37.00 -17.90
CA MET A 1 21.48 36.16 -18.48
C MET A 1 21.38 34.81 -17.75
N ILE A 2 21.55 34.76 -16.42
CA ILE A 2 21.66 33.50 -15.65
C ILE A 2 20.64 33.44 -14.49
N LEU A 3 19.92 34.52 -14.19
CA LEU A 3 19.01 34.58 -13.02
C LEU A 3 17.53 34.26 -13.32
N ASN A 4 17.15 33.96 -14.58
CA ASN A 4 15.78 33.57 -14.95
C ASN A 4 15.62 32.05 -15.20
N ALA A 5 16.67 31.24 -14.97
CA ALA A 5 16.67 29.81 -15.29
C ALA A 5 16.40 28.89 -14.08
N GLU A 6 16.36 29.44 -12.86
CA GLU A 6 16.15 28.63 -11.64
C GLU A 6 14.69 28.17 -11.50
N SER A 7 13.69 28.95 -11.93
CA SER A 7 12.28 28.54 -11.84
C SER A 7 11.94 27.31 -12.68
N ASP A 8 12.59 27.15 -13.83
CA ASP A 8 12.23 26.12 -14.81
C ASP A 8 12.73 24.72 -14.43
N VAL A 9 13.54 24.60 -13.37
CA VAL A 9 14.14 23.34 -12.90
C VAL A 9 13.73 22.97 -11.47
N ILE A 10 12.89 23.77 -10.81
CA ILE A 10 12.37 23.52 -9.46
C ILE A 10 10.93 23.00 -9.58
N PRO A 11 10.69 21.69 -9.39
CA PRO A 11 9.38 21.10 -9.56
C PRO A 11 8.50 21.34 -8.32
N THR A 12 7.33 21.93 -8.52
CA THR A 12 6.32 22.06 -7.48
C THR A 12 4.92 21.71 -8.01
N LYS A 13 3.95 21.55 -7.10
CA LYS A 13 2.57 21.26 -7.47
C LYS A 13 2.01 22.37 -8.37
N THR A 14 2.29 23.61 -7.99
CA THR A 14 1.78 24.80 -8.68
C THR A 14 2.53 25.09 -9.98
N SER A 15 3.80 24.67 -10.07
CA SER A 15 4.65 24.84 -11.26
C SER A 15 5.29 23.51 -11.70
N PRO A 16 4.53 22.57 -12.29
CA PRO A 16 5.07 21.28 -12.70
C PRO A 16 5.98 21.38 -13.93
N ILE A 17 7.09 20.64 -13.90
CA ILE A 17 8.05 20.57 -15.00
C ILE A 17 7.60 19.51 -16.02
N LYS A 18 7.14 19.94 -17.19
CA LYS A 18 6.69 19.08 -18.30
C LYS A 18 7.66 18.98 -19.48
N ASP A 19 8.60 19.92 -19.59
CA ASP A 19 9.63 19.85 -20.63
C ASP A 19 10.68 18.79 -20.27
N GLN A 20 11.05 17.93 -21.23
CA GLN A 20 11.98 16.83 -21.00
C GLN A 20 13.38 17.32 -20.61
N SER A 21 13.87 18.39 -21.26
CA SER A 21 15.19 18.94 -20.98
C SER A 21 15.25 19.56 -19.59
N CYS A 22 14.18 20.27 -19.19
CA CYS A 22 14.04 20.81 -17.85
C CYS A 22 13.97 19.69 -16.79
N ARG A 23 13.22 18.60 -17.04
CA ARG A 23 13.18 17.44 -16.13
C ARG A 23 14.57 16.83 -15.93
N GLN A 24 15.33 16.61 -17.00
CA GLN A 24 16.68 16.06 -16.90
C GLN A 24 17.62 16.97 -16.09
N ARG A 25 17.53 18.29 -16.28
CA ARG A 25 18.29 19.25 -15.46
C ARG A 25 17.85 19.25 -14.00
N SER A 26 16.54 19.16 -13.74
CA SER A 26 15.98 19.05 -12.39
C SER A 26 16.46 17.80 -11.66
N VAL A 27 16.46 16.64 -12.33
CA VAL A 27 17.03 15.39 -11.80
C VAL A 27 18.51 15.56 -11.48
N GLY A 28 19.32 16.08 -12.40
CA GLY A 28 20.74 16.31 -12.14
C GLY A 28 21.02 17.29 -10.99
N LEU A 29 20.19 18.32 -10.83
CA LEU A 29 20.27 19.25 -9.70
C LEU A 29 19.89 18.57 -8.37
N CYS A 30 18.84 17.73 -8.38
CA CYS A 30 18.41 16.93 -7.24
C CYS A 30 19.54 16.00 -6.75
N ASP A 31 20.12 15.22 -7.66
CA ASP A 31 21.22 14.30 -7.35
C ASP A 31 22.45 15.04 -6.80
N MET A 32 22.77 16.21 -7.35
CA MET A 32 23.84 17.07 -6.85
C MET A 32 23.57 17.51 -5.40
N MET A 33 22.36 18.03 -5.11
CA MET A 33 21.99 18.48 -3.77
C MET A 33 21.99 17.34 -2.75
N CYS A 34 21.55 16.14 -3.14
CA CYS A 34 21.61 14.94 -2.29
C CYS A 34 23.04 14.55 -1.88
N GLY A 35 24.05 14.94 -2.66
CA GLY A 35 25.46 14.76 -2.33
C GLY A 35 26.06 15.83 -1.41
N LEU A 36 25.36 16.95 -1.20
CA LEU A 36 25.82 18.06 -0.38
C LEU A 36 25.34 17.93 1.07
N CYS A 37 26.19 18.38 2.00
CA CYS A 37 25.80 18.58 3.39
C CYS A 37 25.30 20.02 3.57
N ASN A 38 24.38 20.21 4.52
CA ASN A 38 23.88 21.53 4.91
C ASN A 38 23.26 22.38 3.78
N THR A 39 22.63 21.73 2.79
CA THR A 39 21.93 22.38 1.69
C THR A 39 20.45 22.07 1.79
N LYS A 40 19.59 23.09 1.66
CA LYS A 40 18.14 22.92 1.49
C LYS A 40 17.81 22.99 0.00
N ALA A 41 16.99 22.07 -0.50
CA ALA A 41 16.49 22.16 -1.85
C ALA A 41 15.47 23.31 -1.96
N PRO A 42 15.44 24.08 -3.06
CA PRO A 42 14.43 25.11 -3.24
C PRO A 42 13.05 24.49 -3.51
N GLY A 43 11.97 25.23 -3.19
CA GLY A 43 10.58 24.77 -3.37
C GLY A 43 10.09 23.75 -2.34
N ILE A 44 10.93 23.32 -1.38
CA ILE A 44 10.55 22.32 -0.36
C ILE A 44 9.44 22.79 0.57
N ASN A 45 9.21 24.10 0.67
CA ASN A 45 8.07 24.67 1.40
C ASN A 45 6.71 24.22 0.83
N GLU A 46 6.63 23.86 -0.45
CA GLU A 46 5.42 23.24 -1.03
C GLU A 46 5.36 21.73 -0.71
N PHE A 47 6.48 21.01 -0.90
CA PHE A 47 6.58 19.58 -0.59
C PHE A 47 8.05 19.13 -0.42
N PRO A 48 8.39 18.32 0.60
CA PRO A 48 7.51 17.74 1.63
C PRO A 48 7.15 18.70 2.78
N GLY A 49 7.62 19.95 2.74
CA GLY A 49 7.44 20.99 3.75
C GLY A 49 8.79 21.53 4.26
N ASP A 50 8.79 22.76 4.77
CA ASP A 50 9.89 23.33 5.56
C ASP A 50 9.34 23.97 6.82
N PHE A 51 10.21 24.21 7.80
CA PHE A 51 9.84 24.93 9.01
C PHE A 51 9.84 26.44 8.74
N ASP A 52 8.81 27.13 9.21
CA ASP A 52 8.75 28.60 9.16
C ASP A 52 9.84 29.24 10.03
N ASP A 53 10.07 28.67 11.21
CA ASP A 53 11.11 29.06 12.17
C ASP A 53 12.12 27.93 12.39
N THR A 54 13.27 28.25 12.98
CA THR A 54 14.25 27.21 13.34
C THR A 54 13.66 26.27 14.40
N PRO A 55 13.52 24.96 14.13
CA PRO A 55 12.97 24.03 15.11
C PRO A 55 13.93 23.78 16.26
N SER A 56 13.38 23.39 17.40
CA SER A 56 14.11 22.91 18.56
C SER A 56 14.80 21.60 18.21
N MET A 57 16.12 21.56 18.40
CA MET A 57 16.94 20.39 18.13
C MET A 57 17.12 19.59 19.40
N GLU A 58 16.73 18.33 19.33
CA GLU A 58 17.03 17.31 20.31
C GLU A 58 18.46 16.79 20.10
N THR A 59 19.16 16.61 21.21
CA THR A 59 20.53 16.10 21.25
C THR A 59 20.61 15.03 22.34
N ASP A 60 21.49 14.06 22.15
CA ASP A 60 21.71 12.97 23.11
C ASP A 60 20.46 12.11 23.39
N VAL A 61 19.64 11.87 22.36
CA VAL A 61 18.42 11.05 22.50
C VAL A 61 18.68 9.61 22.07
N THR A 62 18.27 8.66 22.92
CA THR A 62 18.51 7.23 22.69
C THR A 62 17.28 6.56 22.08
N VAL A 63 17.46 5.85 20.98
CA VAL A 63 16.44 5.02 20.33
C VAL A 63 16.87 3.56 20.39
N ASN A 64 16.00 2.72 20.95
CA ASN A 64 16.22 1.28 21.06
C ASN A 64 15.14 0.55 20.26
N ILE A 65 15.56 -0.25 19.29
CA ILE A 65 14.66 -1.05 18.46
C ILE A 65 14.94 -2.53 18.64
N GLN A 66 13.87 -3.28 18.85
CA GLN A 66 13.85 -4.73 18.81
C GLN A 66 13.10 -5.16 17.55
N SER A 67 13.83 -5.69 16.58
CA SER A 67 13.28 -6.18 15.33
C SER A 67 13.01 -7.67 15.39
N LYS A 68 11.82 -8.06 14.95
CA LYS A 68 11.47 -9.46 14.69
C LYS A 68 11.50 -9.81 13.20
N ASN A 69 11.31 -8.81 12.35
CA ASN A 69 11.13 -8.93 10.91
C ASN A 69 11.75 -7.73 10.20
N SER A 70 12.03 -7.87 8.91
CA SER A 70 12.53 -6.76 8.08
C SER A 70 11.46 -5.68 7.90
N GLU A 71 11.67 -4.54 8.56
CA GLU A 71 10.71 -3.42 8.64
C GLU A 71 11.45 -2.07 8.75
N TRP A 72 10.72 -0.98 8.50
CA TRP A 72 11.14 0.38 8.86
C TRP A 72 10.58 0.75 10.22
N TYR A 73 11.44 0.99 11.20
CA TYR A 73 11.03 1.38 12.55
C TYR A 73 10.99 2.90 12.68
N CYS A 74 9.84 3.40 13.13
CA CYS A 74 9.64 4.81 13.46
C CYS A 74 10.51 5.19 14.66
N THR A 75 11.26 6.28 14.56
CA THR A 75 12.15 6.72 15.66
C THR A 75 11.52 7.75 16.58
N GLY A 76 10.40 8.36 16.17
CA GLY A 76 9.84 9.54 16.85
C GLY A 76 10.56 10.85 16.51
N TYR A 77 11.46 10.83 15.52
CA TYR A 77 12.27 11.99 15.16
C TYR A 77 12.21 12.32 13.66
N TYR A 78 12.47 13.57 13.36
CA TYR A 78 12.47 14.20 12.05
C TYR A 78 13.83 14.88 11.81
N VAL A 79 14.32 14.86 10.59
CA VAL A 79 15.52 15.59 10.18
C VAL A 79 15.10 16.84 9.44
N ALA A 80 15.47 18.02 9.94
CA ALA A 80 15.23 19.27 9.24
C ALA A 80 16.04 19.34 7.94
N ALA A 81 15.43 19.88 6.88
CA ALA A 81 16.11 20.05 5.59
C ALA A 81 17.40 20.86 5.76
N GLY A 82 18.48 20.45 5.08
CA GLY A 82 19.77 21.10 5.21
C GLY A 82 20.42 20.98 6.59
N THR A 83 19.99 20.04 7.43
CA THR A 83 20.67 19.72 8.70
C THR A 83 21.45 18.42 8.57
N THR A 84 22.66 18.39 9.14
CA THR A 84 23.45 17.17 9.29
C THR A 84 23.23 16.59 10.68
N ILE A 85 22.63 15.40 10.73
CA ILE A 85 22.46 14.61 11.96
C ILE A 85 23.67 13.72 12.19
N GLN A 86 23.86 13.34 13.45
CA GLN A 86 24.80 12.30 13.85
C GLN A 86 24.03 11.16 14.53
N ILE A 87 24.36 9.94 14.14
CA ILE A 87 23.82 8.68 14.67
C ILE A 87 25.01 7.92 15.24
N ASP A 88 25.07 7.77 16.55
CA ASP A 88 26.08 6.98 17.23
C ASP A 88 25.51 5.62 17.61
N VAL A 89 26.12 4.55 17.11
CA VAL A 89 25.68 3.18 17.34
C VAL A 89 26.35 2.63 18.59
N SER A 90 25.54 2.34 19.61
CA SER A 90 26.01 1.91 20.95
C SER A 90 26.76 0.57 20.92
N GLU A 91 26.29 -0.40 20.11
CA GLU A 91 26.90 -1.72 19.96
C GLU A 91 26.99 -2.16 18.49
N GLN A 92 28.20 -2.21 17.94
CA GLN A 92 28.45 -2.48 16.52
C GLN A 92 27.97 -3.86 16.05
N VAL A 93 28.04 -4.87 16.92
CA VAL A 93 27.63 -6.24 16.57
C VAL A 93 26.14 -6.29 16.23
N GLY A 94 25.31 -5.51 16.93
CA GLY A 94 23.86 -5.41 16.69
C GLY A 94 23.47 -4.61 15.46
N ALA A 95 24.35 -3.76 14.92
CA ALA A 95 24.05 -2.87 13.79
C ALA A 95 24.36 -3.47 12.40
N THR A 96 24.92 -4.68 12.34
CA THR A 96 25.25 -5.32 11.05
C THR A 96 23.99 -5.45 10.19
N GLY A 97 24.01 -4.84 9.00
CA GLY A 97 22.91 -4.87 8.04
C GLY A 97 21.79 -3.84 8.28
N TRP A 98 21.81 -3.10 9.39
CA TRP A 98 20.89 -1.99 9.62
C TRP A 98 21.20 -0.79 8.72
N SER A 99 20.18 0.02 8.45
CA SER A 99 20.33 1.30 7.74
C SER A 99 19.47 2.38 8.37
N ALA A 100 19.90 3.63 8.29
CA ALA A 100 19.05 4.78 8.57
C ALA A 100 18.44 5.31 7.28
N ARG A 101 17.19 5.78 7.36
CA ARG A 101 16.47 6.45 6.27
C ARG A 101 15.94 7.79 6.74
N ILE A 102 16.07 8.81 5.89
CA ILE A 102 15.38 10.09 6.03
C ILE A 102 14.33 10.19 4.91
N GLY A 103 13.08 10.42 5.28
CA GLY A 103 11.95 10.51 4.36
C GLY A 103 11.18 9.19 4.22
N CYS A 104 9.85 9.26 4.39
CA CYS A 104 8.95 8.11 4.26
C CYS A 104 8.65 7.73 2.80
N HIS A 105 8.87 8.63 1.85
CA HIS A 105 8.55 8.42 0.43
C HIS A 105 9.48 7.40 -0.22
N SER A 106 8.96 6.62 -1.17
CA SER A 106 9.71 5.60 -1.92
C SER A 106 9.91 5.93 -3.40
N ASP A 107 9.09 6.83 -3.94
CA ASP A 107 8.93 6.99 -5.37
C ASP A 107 10.01 7.85 -5.99
N ASP A 108 10.64 7.29 -7.04
CA ASP A 108 11.52 8.00 -7.96
C ASP A 108 10.74 8.40 -9.22
N LEU A 109 10.52 9.70 -9.37
CA LEU A 109 9.76 10.28 -10.47
C LEU A 109 10.61 10.57 -11.72
N GLY A 110 11.89 10.17 -11.75
CA GLY A 110 12.82 10.52 -12.83
C GLY A 110 12.39 10.03 -14.22
N LYS A 111 11.47 9.05 -14.27
CA LYS A 111 10.89 8.51 -15.51
C LYS A 111 9.48 9.02 -15.81
N CYS A 112 8.88 9.82 -14.93
CA CYS A 112 7.57 10.41 -15.16
C CYS A 112 7.63 11.46 -16.29
N ASP A 113 6.50 11.66 -16.95
CA ASP A 113 6.32 12.65 -18.02
C ASP A 113 6.24 14.09 -17.50
N GLN A 114 6.02 14.25 -16.19
CA GLN A 114 6.06 15.52 -15.48
C GLN A 114 6.61 15.35 -14.06
N LEU A 115 7.16 16.44 -13.49
CA LEU A 115 7.58 16.52 -12.08
C LEU A 115 6.80 17.63 -11.37
N ARG A 116 6.01 17.26 -10.35
CA ARG A 116 5.27 18.14 -9.42
C ARG A 116 5.96 18.27 -8.06
N ARG A 117 7.04 17.52 -7.86
CA ARG A 117 7.96 17.60 -6.74
C ARG A 117 9.33 17.10 -7.20
N TRP A 118 10.35 17.25 -6.36
CA TRP A 118 11.67 16.67 -6.60
C TRP A 118 11.57 15.16 -6.82
N HIS A 119 12.34 14.61 -7.76
CA HIS A 119 12.08 13.24 -8.24
C HIS A 119 12.34 12.18 -7.16
N CYS A 120 13.34 12.38 -6.30
CA CYS A 120 13.67 11.52 -5.19
C CYS A 120 13.94 12.38 -3.95
N ILE A 121 13.17 12.18 -2.88
CA ILE A 121 13.22 13.02 -1.67
C ILE A 121 13.57 12.26 -0.39
N SER A 122 13.96 10.99 -0.53
CA SER A 122 14.36 10.15 0.58
C SER A 122 15.81 9.72 0.41
N SER A 123 16.53 9.62 1.53
CA SER A 123 17.91 9.14 1.55
C SER A 123 18.04 7.96 2.49
N ARG A 124 18.96 7.04 2.16
CA ARG A 124 19.22 5.81 2.93
C ARG A 124 20.72 5.62 3.08
N LYS A 125 21.17 5.30 4.29
CA LYS A 125 22.59 5.07 4.59
C LYS A 125 22.76 3.86 5.51
N PRO A 126 23.62 2.88 5.14
CA PRO A 126 23.98 1.79 6.05
C PRO A 126 24.59 2.30 7.34
N LEU A 127 24.28 1.65 8.47
CA LEU A 127 24.87 1.95 9.78
C LEU A 127 26.21 1.22 9.95
N SER A 128 27.12 1.45 9.00
CA SER A 128 28.46 0.87 9.00
C SER A 128 29.42 1.74 9.80
N GLY A 129 29.71 1.37 11.04
CA GLY A 129 30.64 2.08 11.94
C GLY A 129 29.96 2.67 13.18
N THR A 130 30.75 3.28 14.05
CA THR A 130 30.28 3.80 15.35
C THR A 130 29.55 5.13 15.24
N THR A 131 29.97 6.00 14.33
CA THR A 131 29.41 7.35 14.18
C THR A 131 29.07 7.59 12.72
N ILE A 132 27.79 7.77 12.43
CA ILE A 132 27.27 7.99 11.09
C ILE A 132 26.75 9.42 10.99
N LYS A 133 27.25 10.18 10.00
CA LYS A 133 26.68 11.49 9.64
C LYS A 133 25.77 11.34 8.42
N MET A 134 24.61 11.98 8.48
CA MET A 134 23.61 11.94 7.41
C MET A 134 22.92 13.30 7.29
N SER A 135 22.60 13.71 6.07
CA SER A 135 21.86 14.94 5.78
C SER A 135 20.79 14.67 4.73
N SER A 136 19.81 15.56 4.64
CA SER A 136 18.80 15.54 3.58
C SER A 136 18.53 16.97 3.10
N ALA A 137 18.49 17.16 1.78
CA ALA A 137 18.10 18.44 1.20
C ALA A 137 16.61 18.76 1.37
N PHE A 138 15.81 17.73 1.69
CA PHE A 138 14.35 17.81 1.79
C PHE A 138 13.86 17.65 3.24
N GLY A 139 14.72 17.17 4.14
CA GLY A 139 14.32 16.71 5.45
C GLY A 139 13.45 15.45 5.40
N GLY A 140 12.86 15.08 6.52
CA GLY A 140 11.91 13.97 6.59
C GLY A 140 11.95 13.20 7.91
N LEU A 141 10.98 12.31 8.10
CA LEU A 141 10.99 11.35 9.21
C LEU A 141 12.25 10.50 9.17
N LEU A 142 12.83 10.23 10.35
CA LEU A 142 13.97 9.34 10.52
C LEU A 142 13.49 7.94 10.85
N PHE A 143 13.96 6.94 10.10
CA PHE A 143 13.68 5.53 10.32
C PHE A 143 14.95 4.74 10.53
N LEU A 144 14.87 3.68 11.33
CA LEU A 144 15.86 2.60 11.36
C LEU A 144 15.29 1.39 10.61
N GLU A 145 15.96 0.97 9.55
CA GLU A 145 15.58 -0.19 8.75
C GLU A 145 16.36 -1.41 9.22
N SER A 146 15.64 -2.44 9.67
CA SER A 146 16.27 -3.68 10.10
C SER A 146 16.70 -4.54 8.90
N PRO A 147 17.79 -5.31 9.03
CA PRO A 147 18.21 -6.24 7.99
C PRO A 147 17.14 -7.30 7.72
N THR A 148 17.26 -7.94 6.55
CA THR A 148 16.53 -9.17 6.24
C THR A 148 17.12 -10.33 7.04
N GLY A 149 16.26 -11.20 7.57
CA GLY A 149 16.68 -12.33 8.40
C GLY A 149 16.26 -12.14 9.85
N GLU A 150 16.81 -12.99 10.72
CA GLU A 150 16.40 -13.24 12.10
C GLU A 150 16.21 -11.99 12.98
N SER A 151 15.53 -12.18 14.11
CA SER A 151 15.34 -11.13 15.11
C SER A 151 16.66 -10.49 15.52
N ASN A 152 16.70 -9.17 15.55
CA ASN A 152 17.90 -8.39 15.81
C ASN A 152 17.52 -7.11 16.57
N SER A 153 18.50 -6.45 17.16
CA SER A 153 18.26 -5.23 17.93
C SER A 153 19.33 -4.19 17.66
N ILE A 154 18.94 -2.93 17.71
CA ILE A 154 19.87 -1.82 17.62
C ILE A 154 19.56 -0.78 18.68
N SER A 155 20.62 -0.20 19.25
CA SER A 155 20.56 0.96 20.11
C SER A 155 21.41 2.05 19.46
N VAL A 156 20.81 3.21 19.24
CA VAL A 156 21.50 4.38 18.68
C VAL A 156 21.23 5.62 19.53
N ASN A 157 22.22 6.49 19.60
CA ASN A 157 22.10 7.84 20.10
C ASN A 157 22.02 8.82 18.92
N LEU A 158 21.06 9.74 18.96
CA LEU A 158 20.81 10.70 17.88
C LEU A 158 21.14 12.11 18.34
N GLN A 159 21.69 12.88 17.41
CA GLN A 159 22.07 14.27 17.60
C GLN A 159 21.50 15.14 16.47
N ASN A 160 21.07 16.36 16.81
CA ASN A 160 20.54 17.38 15.89
C ASN A 160 19.24 16.95 15.17
N VAL A 161 18.38 16.21 15.86
CA VAL A 161 17.09 15.76 15.33
C VAL A 161 15.96 16.59 15.90
N VAL A 162 14.81 16.63 15.23
CA VAL A 162 13.61 17.35 15.69
C VAL A 162 12.60 16.32 16.17
N LEU A 163 12.00 16.51 17.33
CA LEU A 163 10.93 15.63 17.79
C LEU A 163 9.72 15.71 16.85
N THR A 164 9.14 14.55 16.52
CA THR A 164 7.99 14.45 15.61
C THR A 164 6.77 13.84 16.30
N PRO A 165 5.53 14.21 15.92
CA PRO A 165 4.35 13.56 16.47
C PRO A 165 4.33 12.07 16.12
N ILE A 166 4.08 11.24 17.12
CA ILE A 166 3.88 9.81 16.97
C ILE A 166 2.68 9.37 17.80
N TYR A 167 1.84 8.52 17.21
CA TYR A 167 0.76 7.81 17.88
C TYR A 167 0.91 6.33 17.58
N ASP A 168 1.05 5.48 18.59
CA ASP A 168 1.18 4.03 18.40
C ASP A 168 0.19 3.28 19.30
N LEU A 169 -0.67 2.43 18.73
CA LEU A 169 -1.59 1.60 19.50
C LEU A 169 -0.87 0.64 20.47
N MET A 170 0.38 0.32 20.20
CA MET A 170 1.20 -0.58 21.00
C MET A 170 1.89 0.13 22.18
N ASP A 171 1.82 1.46 22.24
CA ASP A 171 2.26 2.23 23.38
C ASP A 171 1.18 2.25 24.47
N SER A 172 1.54 1.79 25.67
CA SER A 172 0.64 1.75 26.83
C SER A 172 0.25 3.14 27.33
N ASN A 173 1.05 4.17 27.04
CA ASN A 173 0.81 5.56 27.44
C ASN A 173 0.40 6.45 26.25
N ARG A 174 -0.04 5.84 25.13
CA ARG A 174 -0.30 6.54 23.87
C ARG A 174 -1.20 7.78 24.00
N GLU A 175 -2.21 7.75 24.87
CA GLU A 175 -3.13 8.88 25.05
C GLU A 175 -2.42 10.09 25.66
N GLU A 176 -1.71 9.92 26.78
CA GLU A 176 -0.95 10.97 27.43
C GLU A 176 0.19 11.47 26.53
N HIS A 177 0.94 10.55 25.92
CA HIS A 177 2.00 10.89 24.98
C HIS A 177 1.46 11.67 23.78
N TRP A 178 0.28 11.32 23.26
CA TRP A 178 -0.31 12.04 22.13
C TRP A 178 -0.71 13.46 22.47
N GLU A 179 -1.36 13.66 23.62
CA GLU A 179 -1.77 15.00 24.07
C GLU A 179 -0.58 15.94 24.23
N ASP A 180 0.56 15.42 24.67
CA ASP A 180 1.83 16.13 24.73
C ASP A 180 2.45 16.34 23.33
N LEU A 181 2.69 15.25 22.58
CA LEU A 181 3.41 15.27 21.30
C LEU A 181 2.68 16.06 20.20
N ARG A 182 1.34 16.02 20.17
CA ARG A 182 0.55 16.77 19.19
C ARG A 182 0.69 18.28 19.37
N VAL A 183 1.11 18.74 20.55
CA VAL A 183 1.38 20.15 20.84
C VAL A 183 2.86 20.49 20.70
N ARG A 184 3.76 19.76 21.37
CA ARG A 184 5.17 20.18 21.50
C ARG A 184 6.09 19.72 20.37
N ALA A 185 5.82 18.56 19.75
CA ALA A 185 6.70 18.05 18.71
C ALA A 185 6.63 19.00 17.52
N GLN A 186 7.73 19.30 16.81
CA GLN A 186 7.72 20.28 15.72
C GLN A 186 7.83 19.64 14.34
N GLY A 187 8.20 18.36 14.25
CA GLY A 187 8.36 17.66 12.97
C GLY A 187 7.14 17.78 12.06
N LEU A 188 7.41 17.88 10.75
CA LEU A 188 6.41 18.25 9.72
C LEU A 188 5.53 17.09 9.28
N TRP A 189 5.96 15.87 9.56
CA TRP A 189 5.26 14.61 9.29
C TRP A 189 5.16 13.78 10.55
N ALA A 190 4.12 12.96 10.65
CA ALA A 190 3.84 12.14 11.82
C ALA A 190 3.82 10.65 11.46
N ASP A 191 4.12 9.83 12.45
CA ASP A 191 3.92 8.38 12.41
C ASP A 191 2.63 8.03 13.19
N ILE A 192 1.59 7.58 12.48
CA ILE A 192 0.31 7.18 13.08
C ILE A 192 0.15 5.68 12.86
N ALA A 193 0.40 4.89 13.91
CA ALA A 193 0.67 3.47 13.84
C ALA A 193 -0.35 2.62 14.62
N GLY A 194 -0.94 1.66 13.94
CA GLY A 194 -1.65 0.53 14.53
C GLY A 194 -0.68 -0.61 14.86
N GLN A 195 -1.23 -1.78 15.17
CA GLN A 195 -0.45 -3.00 15.36
C GLN A 195 0.12 -3.53 14.04
N TYR A 196 -0.64 -3.47 12.95
CA TYR A 196 -0.34 -4.09 11.66
C TYR A 196 -0.25 -3.10 10.50
N ILE A 197 -0.41 -1.81 10.75
CA ILE A 197 -0.32 -0.77 9.73
C ILE A 197 0.22 0.54 10.31
N VAL A 198 0.93 1.32 9.49
CA VAL A 198 1.39 2.66 9.85
C VAL A 198 1.17 3.64 8.71
N PHE A 199 0.64 4.81 9.06
CA PHE A 199 0.40 5.92 8.16
C PHE A 199 1.43 7.01 8.40
N ASN A 200 2.06 7.49 7.33
CA ASN A 200 2.88 8.70 7.36
C ASN A 200 2.07 9.86 6.80
N LEU A 201 1.68 10.77 7.70
CA LEU A 201 0.76 11.88 7.41
C LEU A 201 1.38 13.23 7.77
N PRO A 202 0.99 14.34 7.12
CA PRO A 202 1.45 15.67 7.53
C PRO A 202 1.02 15.99 8.96
N SER A 203 1.96 16.45 9.79
CA SER A 203 1.70 16.77 11.21
C SER A 203 0.61 17.82 11.38
N LYS A 204 0.56 18.82 10.48
CA LYS A 204 -0.47 19.87 10.50
C LYS A 204 -1.91 19.34 10.42
N ILE A 205 -2.11 18.15 9.86
CA ILE A 205 -3.42 17.51 9.77
C ILE A 205 -3.72 16.76 11.05
N VAL A 206 -2.81 15.86 11.46
CA VAL A 206 -3.10 14.90 12.52
C VAL A 206 -3.19 15.52 13.91
N ARG A 207 -2.52 16.64 14.19
CA ARG A 207 -2.55 17.29 15.51
C ARG A 207 -3.94 17.71 15.98
N HIS A 208 -4.86 17.89 15.03
CA HIS A 208 -6.25 18.23 15.30
C HIS A 208 -7.10 17.03 15.73
N LEU A 209 -6.58 15.80 15.58
CA LEU A 209 -7.24 14.57 16.00
C LEU A 209 -6.93 14.26 17.47
N ASN A 210 -7.93 13.82 18.21
CA ASN A 210 -7.76 13.29 19.56
C ASN A 210 -7.40 11.78 19.52
N SER A 211 -7.02 11.25 20.68
CA SER A 211 -6.67 9.82 20.83
C SER A 211 -7.82 8.89 20.41
N ASP A 212 -9.06 9.19 20.78
CA ASP A 212 -10.23 8.34 20.45
C ASP A 212 -10.44 8.20 18.94
N GLN A 213 -10.31 9.30 18.19
CA GLN A 213 -10.40 9.31 16.74
C GLN A 213 -9.29 8.46 16.10
N LEU A 214 -8.07 8.58 16.62
CA LEU A 214 -6.93 7.80 16.14
C LEU A 214 -7.06 6.32 16.51
N ASP A 215 -7.49 6.00 17.73
CA ASP A 215 -7.70 4.62 18.19
C ASP A 215 -8.70 3.89 17.31
N ARG A 216 -9.85 4.52 17.05
CA ARG A 216 -10.90 3.92 16.23
C ARG A 216 -10.44 3.72 14.79
N ALA A 217 -9.77 4.71 14.19
CA ALA A 217 -9.29 4.62 12.82
C ALA A 217 -8.22 3.53 12.68
N LEU A 218 -7.23 3.50 13.58
CA LEU A 218 -6.14 2.54 13.53
C LEU A 218 -6.60 1.11 13.78
N ARG A 219 -7.56 0.88 14.69
CA ARG A 219 -8.15 -0.45 14.91
C ARG A 219 -8.95 -0.94 13.70
N PHE A 220 -9.65 -0.03 13.02
CA PHE A 220 -10.29 -0.35 11.75
C PHE A 220 -9.24 -0.80 10.72
N TRP A 221 -8.17 -0.03 10.53
CA TRP A 221 -7.12 -0.38 9.57
C TRP A 221 -6.35 -1.65 9.92
N ASP A 222 -6.09 -1.91 11.21
CA ASP A 222 -5.53 -3.19 11.67
C ASP A 222 -6.45 -4.36 11.30
N THR A 223 -7.76 -4.18 11.45
CA THR A 223 -8.77 -5.17 11.05
C THR A 223 -8.74 -5.41 9.54
N VAL A 224 -8.54 -4.37 8.73
CA VAL A 224 -8.38 -4.50 7.27
C VAL A 224 -7.19 -5.38 6.92
N VAL A 225 -6.01 -5.11 7.49
CA VAL A 225 -4.80 -5.91 7.23
C VAL A 225 -5.00 -7.37 7.67
N LEU A 226 -5.58 -7.58 8.86
CA LEU A 226 -5.89 -8.94 9.35
C LEU A 226 -6.87 -9.68 8.43
N THR A 227 -7.91 -9.01 7.95
CA THR A 227 -8.95 -9.60 7.07
C THR A 227 -8.37 -10.04 5.72
N HIS A 228 -7.42 -9.26 5.18
CA HIS A 228 -6.67 -9.64 3.98
C HIS A 228 -5.81 -10.90 4.20
N HIS A 229 -5.09 -10.92 5.32
CA HIS A 229 -4.26 -12.07 5.72
C HIS A 229 -5.10 -13.32 6.02
N GLU A 230 -6.27 -13.16 6.65
CA GLU A 230 -7.21 -14.25 6.91
C GLU A 230 -7.68 -14.91 5.62
N LEU A 231 -8.08 -14.11 4.62
CA LEU A 231 -8.49 -14.62 3.31
C LEU A 231 -7.36 -15.41 2.66
N ARG A 232 -6.16 -14.85 2.68
CA ARG A 232 -4.97 -15.48 2.11
C ARG A 232 -4.56 -16.76 2.86
N GLY A 233 -4.90 -16.88 4.14
CA GLY A 233 -4.42 -17.96 5.01
C GLY A 233 -3.00 -17.72 5.54
N THR A 234 -2.67 -16.47 5.85
CA THR A 234 -1.36 -16.07 6.42
C THR A 234 -1.53 -15.15 7.62
N THR A 235 -0.41 -14.75 8.24
CA THR A 235 -0.40 -13.75 9.32
C THR A 235 0.50 -12.58 8.94
N PRO A 236 0.20 -11.34 9.37
CA PRO A 236 1.10 -10.21 9.17
C PRO A 236 2.47 -10.49 9.77
N VAL A 237 3.53 -10.25 8.99
CA VAL A 237 4.93 -10.38 9.44
C VAL A 237 5.56 -9.02 9.75
N ARG A 238 4.96 -7.92 9.32
CA ARG A 238 5.38 -6.55 9.59
C ARG A 238 4.19 -5.63 9.45
N ARG A 239 4.28 -4.38 9.90
CA ARG A 239 3.25 -3.38 9.59
C ARG A 239 3.21 -3.14 8.08
N GLU A 240 2.02 -3.05 7.49
CA GLU A 240 1.83 -2.37 6.21
C GLU A 240 2.17 -0.88 6.38
N ARG A 241 2.71 -0.22 5.36
CA ARG A 241 3.07 1.20 5.44
C ARG A 241 2.38 1.98 4.34
N ILE A 242 1.64 3.00 4.72
CA ILE A 242 0.93 3.88 3.79
C ILE A 242 1.58 5.27 3.83
N VAL A 243 1.99 5.76 2.66
CA VAL A 243 2.62 7.07 2.51
C VAL A 243 1.79 7.91 1.56
N CYS A 244 1.46 9.12 2.00
CA CYS A 244 0.76 10.08 1.17
C CYS A 244 1.79 10.95 0.43
N ASP A 245 1.63 11.13 -0.87
CA ASP A 245 2.57 11.84 -1.74
C ASP A 245 1.85 12.90 -2.59
N GLU A 246 2.53 14.00 -2.91
CA GLU A 246 2.04 14.98 -3.87
C GLU A 246 1.92 14.39 -5.28
N GLN A 247 2.84 13.48 -5.65
CA GLN A 247 2.82 12.78 -6.93
C GLN A 247 3.30 11.32 -6.74
N PRO A 248 2.37 10.37 -6.67
CA PRO A 248 2.67 8.96 -6.91
C PRO A 248 3.29 8.75 -8.29
N SER A 249 4.20 7.79 -8.39
CA SER A 249 4.93 7.45 -9.62
C SER A 249 4.06 6.74 -10.66
N ALA A 250 2.97 6.10 -10.22
CA ALA A 250 2.01 5.41 -11.06
C ALA A 250 0.61 5.49 -10.45
N GLY A 251 -0.41 5.64 -11.32
CA GLY A 251 -1.81 5.63 -10.91
C GLY A 251 -2.18 6.75 -9.93
N TYR A 252 -3.33 6.58 -9.27
CA TYR A 252 -3.74 7.42 -8.14
C TYR A 252 -3.17 6.87 -6.81
N MET A 253 -3.04 5.55 -6.73
CA MET A 253 -2.33 4.82 -5.67
C MET A 253 -1.54 3.68 -6.32
N HIS A 254 -0.54 3.16 -5.62
CA HIS A 254 0.06 1.87 -5.97
C HIS A 254 0.58 1.12 -4.75
N ALA A 255 0.53 -0.20 -4.87
CA ALA A 255 1.00 -1.12 -3.86
C ALA A 255 2.53 -1.14 -3.74
N GLY A 256 2.99 -1.68 -2.61
CA GLY A 256 4.39 -1.78 -2.28
C GLY A 256 4.62 -1.80 -0.78
N TYR A 257 5.87 -1.53 -0.40
CA TYR A 257 6.25 -1.25 0.98
C TYR A 257 7.14 0.01 0.96
N PRO A 258 6.54 1.21 0.97
CA PRO A 258 5.14 1.52 1.28
C PRO A 258 4.14 1.33 0.11
N VAL A 259 2.85 1.26 0.45
CA VAL A 259 1.75 1.67 -0.43
C VAL A 259 1.77 3.19 -0.53
N VAL A 260 1.71 3.73 -1.75
CA VAL A 260 1.73 5.18 -1.99
C VAL A 260 0.36 5.63 -2.48
N THR A 261 -0.12 6.75 -1.94
CA THR A 261 -1.40 7.37 -2.31
C THR A 261 -1.25 8.87 -2.48
N HIS A 262 -2.12 9.51 -3.25
CA HIS A 262 -2.14 10.98 -3.32
C HIS A 262 -2.44 11.64 -1.96
N LEU A 263 -1.95 12.87 -1.78
CA LEU A 263 -2.04 13.66 -0.55
C LEU A 263 -3.47 14.16 -0.22
N ASP A 264 -4.41 14.15 -1.16
CA ASP A 264 -5.79 14.57 -0.92
C ASP A 264 -6.51 13.70 0.12
N VAL A 265 -6.12 12.43 0.26
CA VAL A 265 -6.63 11.53 1.30
C VAL A 265 -6.26 11.95 2.72
N THR A 266 -5.41 12.95 2.89
CA THR A 266 -5.08 13.53 4.21
C THR A 266 -5.96 14.73 4.56
N ASN A 267 -6.90 15.15 3.72
CA ASN A 267 -7.76 16.30 4.01
C ASN A 267 -8.89 15.89 4.99
N PRO A 268 -8.98 16.45 6.21
CA PRO A 268 -10.03 16.09 7.18
C PRO A 268 -11.46 16.33 6.70
N GLU A 269 -11.65 17.27 5.76
CA GLU A 269 -12.95 17.60 5.17
C GLU A 269 -13.34 16.67 4.01
N ALA A 270 -12.42 15.83 3.54
CA ALA A 270 -12.71 14.87 2.47
C ALA A 270 -13.41 13.64 3.04
N GLU A 271 -14.41 13.14 2.31
CA GLU A 271 -15.09 11.88 2.65
C GLU A 271 -14.10 10.71 2.79
N HIS A 272 -13.10 10.66 1.91
CA HIS A 272 -12.08 9.63 1.86
C HIS A 272 -10.87 9.89 2.79
N PHE A 273 -11.01 10.76 3.80
CA PHE A 273 -9.96 11.01 4.78
C PHE A 273 -9.56 9.73 5.52
N LEU A 274 -8.26 9.43 5.57
CA LEU A 274 -7.75 8.16 6.12
C LEU A 274 -8.03 7.96 7.61
N MET A 275 -8.32 9.02 8.37
CA MET A 275 -8.64 8.92 9.81
C MET A 275 -10.13 9.17 10.10
N ASN A 276 -11.00 9.19 9.07
CA ASN A 276 -12.44 9.30 9.24
C ASN A 276 -13.10 7.93 9.49
N SER A 277 -13.07 7.48 10.74
CA SER A 277 -13.60 6.16 11.14
C SER A 277 -15.08 5.96 10.78
N ASP A 278 -15.92 6.99 10.90
CA ASP A 278 -17.35 6.89 10.58
C ASP A 278 -17.58 6.57 9.10
N ASN A 279 -16.82 7.22 8.22
CA ASN A 279 -16.89 6.93 6.80
C ASN A 279 -16.28 5.55 6.48
N LEU A 280 -15.15 5.21 7.08
CA LEU A 280 -14.47 3.94 6.87
C LEU A 280 -15.34 2.74 7.25
N GLU A 281 -16.01 2.77 8.39
CA GLU A 281 -16.89 1.69 8.83
C GLU A 281 -18.11 1.52 7.92
N LYS A 282 -18.61 2.61 7.33
CA LYS A 282 -19.81 2.59 6.49
C LYS A 282 -19.53 2.25 5.03
N ASN A 283 -18.46 2.82 4.48
CA ASN A 283 -18.19 2.86 3.05
C ASN A 283 -16.84 2.20 2.68
N GLY A 284 -15.99 1.90 3.66
CA GLY A 284 -14.64 1.39 3.45
C GLY A 284 -13.73 2.36 2.68
N SER A 285 -12.63 1.82 2.17
CA SER A 285 -11.73 2.53 1.26
C SER A 285 -11.30 1.61 0.13
N TRP A 286 -12.07 1.59 -0.97
CA TRP A 286 -11.84 0.67 -2.08
C TRP A 286 -10.40 0.74 -2.59
N GLY A 287 -9.88 1.96 -2.79
CA GLY A 287 -8.51 2.18 -3.27
C GLY A 287 -7.46 1.57 -2.35
N LEU A 288 -7.47 1.88 -1.05
CA LEU A 288 -6.45 1.33 -0.16
C LEU A 288 -6.62 -0.17 0.10
N PHE A 289 -7.85 -0.68 0.15
CA PHE A 289 -8.09 -2.12 0.28
C PHE A 289 -7.53 -2.85 -0.96
N HIS A 290 -7.71 -2.27 -2.15
CA HIS A 290 -7.15 -2.75 -3.40
C HIS A 290 -5.60 -2.77 -3.39
N GLU A 291 -4.94 -1.72 -2.90
CA GLU A 291 -3.48 -1.71 -2.83
C GLU A 291 -2.93 -2.70 -1.79
N ILE A 292 -3.61 -2.86 -0.64
CA ILE A 292 -3.26 -3.90 0.33
C ILE A 292 -3.51 -5.30 -0.26
N GLY A 293 -4.56 -5.46 -1.06
CA GLY A 293 -4.86 -6.67 -1.82
C GLY A 293 -3.75 -7.09 -2.77
N HIS A 294 -3.06 -6.13 -3.40
CA HIS A 294 -1.90 -6.44 -4.24
C HIS A 294 -0.76 -7.08 -3.44
N ASN A 295 -0.54 -6.67 -2.19
CA ASN A 295 0.47 -7.27 -1.30
C ASN A 295 0.12 -8.73 -0.92
N MET A 296 -1.14 -9.13 -1.08
CA MET A 296 -1.60 -10.51 -0.84
C MET A 296 -1.42 -11.44 -2.05
N GLN A 297 -1.32 -10.91 -3.27
CA GLN A 297 -1.26 -11.72 -4.49
C GLN A 297 -0.06 -12.67 -4.54
N ARG A 298 -0.21 -13.80 -5.23
CA ARG A 298 0.88 -14.75 -5.49
C ARG A 298 0.85 -15.20 -6.95
N ASP A 299 2.03 -15.45 -7.49
CA ASP A 299 2.19 -15.82 -8.90
C ASP A 299 1.42 -17.08 -9.28
N TRP A 300 1.23 -18.04 -8.37
CA TRP A 300 0.58 -19.31 -8.66
C TRP A 300 -0.96 -19.26 -8.74
N TRP A 301 -1.61 -18.14 -8.39
CA TRP A 301 -3.05 -17.93 -8.67
C TRP A 301 -3.35 -16.64 -9.44
N THR A 302 -2.41 -15.69 -9.51
CA THR A 302 -2.57 -14.47 -10.29
C THR A 302 -2.09 -14.69 -11.72
N PHE A 303 -3.03 -14.63 -12.67
CA PHE A 303 -2.72 -14.69 -14.11
C PHE A 303 -2.03 -13.39 -14.55
N SER A 304 -1.21 -13.45 -15.60
CA SER A 304 -0.40 -12.30 -16.06
C SER A 304 -1.23 -11.04 -16.36
N PHE A 305 -2.47 -11.21 -16.83
CA PHE A 305 -3.43 -10.17 -17.15
C PHE A 305 -4.48 -9.92 -16.05
N ALA A 306 -4.42 -10.64 -14.93
CA ALA A 306 -5.43 -10.61 -13.88
C ALA A 306 -4.95 -9.94 -12.58
N ARG A 307 -3.86 -9.17 -12.63
CA ARG A 307 -3.32 -8.48 -11.46
C ARG A 307 -4.35 -7.51 -10.86
N GLU A 308 -5.02 -6.73 -11.69
CA GLU A 308 -6.07 -5.79 -11.27
C GLU A 308 -7.41 -6.47 -10.93
N ILE A 309 -7.56 -7.76 -11.23
CA ILE A 309 -8.78 -8.52 -10.96
C ILE A 309 -8.63 -9.30 -9.66
N THR A 310 -7.59 -10.11 -9.54
CA THR A 310 -7.42 -11.02 -8.39
C THR A 310 -7.11 -10.27 -7.09
N THR A 311 -6.55 -9.06 -7.16
CA THR A 311 -6.44 -8.18 -5.99
C THR A 311 -7.81 -7.82 -5.42
N ASN A 312 -8.80 -7.59 -6.29
CA ASN A 312 -10.14 -7.19 -5.88
C ASN A 312 -10.95 -8.34 -5.25
N ILE A 313 -10.47 -9.58 -5.28
CA ILE A 313 -11.02 -10.67 -4.44
C ILE A 313 -10.82 -10.33 -2.97
N PHE A 314 -9.64 -9.83 -2.61
CA PHE A 314 -9.32 -9.38 -1.24
C PHE A 314 -10.09 -8.11 -0.88
N THR A 315 -10.20 -7.16 -1.82
CA THR A 315 -10.99 -5.93 -1.63
C THR A 315 -12.46 -6.24 -1.34
N LEU A 316 -13.10 -7.09 -2.16
CA LEU A 316 -14.49 -7.48 -1.96
C LEU A 316 -14.70 -8.20 -0.63
N HIS A 317 -13.80 -9.12 -0.26
CA HIS A 317 -13.88 -9.80 1.03
C HIS A 317 -13.77 -8.81 2.20
N ALA A 318 -12.84 -7.86 2.15
CA ALA A 318 -12.69 -6.87 3.21
C ALA A 318 -13.89 -5.92 3.31
N MET A 319 -14.45 -5.50 2.16
CA MET A 319 -15.67 -4.68 2.12
C MET A 319 -16.87 -5.41 2.75
N ASP A 320 -17.03 -6.69 2.43
CA ASP A 320 -18.10 -7.52 2.99
C ASP A 320 -17.90 -7.76 4.49
N ALA A 321 -16.73 -8.30 4.87
CA ALA A 321 -16.46 -8.71 6.24
C ALA A 321 -16.41 -7.56 7.25
N ILE A 322 -15.96 -6.37 6.83
CA ILE A 322 -15.71 -5.24 7.74
C ILE A 322 -16.79 -4.17 7.63
N CYS A 323 -17.24 -3.86 6.40
CA CYS A 323 -18.20 -2.78 6.15
C CYS A 323 -19.63 -3.31 5.92
N HIS A 324 -19.83 -4.63 5.95
CA HIS A 324 -21.11 -5.29 5.66
C HIS A 324 -21.65 -4.95 4.26
N LEU A 325 -20.74 -4.72 3.31
CA LEU A 325 -21.03 -4.43 1.92
C LEU A 325 -20.77 -5.69 1.07
N GLU A 326 -21.78 -6.57 0.98
CA GLU A 326 -21.72 -7.76 0.14
C GLU A 326 -21.31 -7.39 -1.31
N PRO A 327 -20.62 -8.28 -2.05
CA PRO A 327 -20.11 -7.97 -3.38
C PRO A 327 -21.14 -7.35 -4.32
N TRP A 328 -22.39 -7.81 -4.26
CA TRP A 328 -23.44 -7.42 -5.20
C TRP A 328 -24.13 -6.08 -4.88
N ILE A 329 -24.01 -5.62 -3.65
CA ILE A 329 -24.56 -4.31 -3.23
C ILE A 329 -23.49 -3.23 -3.21
N HIS A 330 -22.21 -3.62 -3.20
CA HIS A 330 -21.09 -2.70 -3.24
C HIS A 330 -21.13 -1.82 -4.51
N SER A 331 -21.11 -0.50 -4.34
CA SER A 331 -21.30 0.49 -5.40
C SER A 331 -20.33 0.31 -6.57
N TRP A 332 -19.04 0.11 -6.28
CA TRP A 332 -18.01 -0.04 -7.32
C TRP A 332 -18.29 -1.21 -8.28
N LEU A 333 -18.70 -2.38 -7.79
CA LEU A 333 -18.99 -3.54 -8.65
C LEU A 333 -20.33 -3.34 -9.38
N LYS A 334 -21.33 -2.80 -8.67
CA LYS A 334 -22.65 -2.50 -9.25
C LYS A 334 -22.55 -1.54 -10.44
N ASP A 335 -21.68 -0.54 -10.38
CA ASP A 335 -21.44 0.40 -11.48
C ASP A 335 -20.90 -0.25 -12.77
N GLN A 336 -20.41 -1.50 -12.67
CA GLN A 336 -19.89 -2.27 -13.81
C GLN A 336 -20.94 -3.22 -14.41
N ILE A 337 -22.11 -3.39 -13.78
CA ILE A 337 -23.04 -4.48 -14.11
C ILE A 337 -23.65 -4.34 -15.51
N GLU A 338 -24.10 -3.14 -15.90
CA GLU A 338 -24.76 -2.95 -17.19
C GLU A 338 -23.78 -3.12 -18.37
N LYS A 339 -22.56 -2.58 -18.24
CA LYS A 339 -21.48 -2.83 -19.20
C LYS A 339 -21.15 -4.33 -19.30
N THR A 340 -21.20 -5.04 -18.17
CA THR A 340 -20.95 -6.49 -18.14
C THR A 340 -22.04 -7.26 -18.86
N LYS A 341 -23.31 -6.93 -18.62
CA LYS A 341 -24.45 -7.53 -19.35
C LYS A 341 -24.34 -7.29 -20.87
N GLU A 342 -23.94 -6.09 -21.30
CA GLU A 342 -23.72 -5.80 -22.72
C GLU A 342 -22.61 -6.65 -23.33
N SER A 343 -21.48 -6.82 -22.64
CA SER A 343 -20.37 -7.65 -23.10
C SER A 343 -20.73 -9.14 -23.17
N ILE A 344 -21.54 -9.64 -22.23
CA ILE A 344 -22.06 -11.02 -22.27
C ILE A 344 -22.93 -11.24 -23.51
N LYS A 345 -23.83 -10.29 -23.84
CA LYS A 345 -24.68 -10.35 -25.04
C LYS A 345 -23.89 -10.37 -26.36
N LYS A 346 -22.73 -9.71 -26.40
CA LYS A 346 -21.86 -9.67 -27.60
C LYS A 346 -21.03 -10.94 -27.80
N GLY A 347 -20.95 -11.83 -26.79
CA GLY A 347 -20.30 -13.12 -26.91
C GLY A 347 -18.76 -13.10 -26.84
N THR A 348 -18.15 -12.02 -26.36
CA THR A 348 -16.67 -11.89 -26.25
C THR A 348 -16.16 -11.90 -24.80
N PRO A 349 -16.59 -12.84 -23.93
CA PRO A 349 -16.42 -12.71 -22.48
C PRO A 349 -14.94 -12.73 -22.04
N PHE A 350 -14.11 -13.65 -22.54
CA PHE A 350 -12.76 -13.81 -21.99
C PHE A 350 -11.77 -12.77 -22.51
N ASN A 351 -11.95 -12.28 -23.74
CA ASN A 351 -11.13 -11.17 -24.23
C ASN A 351 -11.46 -9.88 -23.46
N GLU A 352 -12.74 -9.60 -23.20
CA GLU A 352 -13.17 -8.48 -22.34
C GLU A 352 -12.69 -8.67 -20.89
N TRP A 353 -12.79 -9.91 -20.37
CA TRP A 353 -12.33 -10.28 -19.03
C TRP A 353 -10.86 -9.93 -18.80
N LYS A 354 -9.98 -10.16 -19.78
CA LYS A 354 -8.55 -9.85 -19.68
C LYS A 354 -8.24 -8.36 -19.59
N THR A 355 -9.12 -7.50 -20.08
CA THR A 355 -8.85 -6.06 -20.22
C THR A 355 -9.68 -5.17 -19.31
N ASN A 356 -10.72 -5.71 -18.67
CA ASN A 356 -11.62 -4.95 -17.82
C ASN A 356 -11.74 -5.60 -16.44
N ALA A 357 -11.14 -4.95 -15.44
CA ALA A 357 -11.11 -5.46 -14.07
C ALA A 357 -12.52 -5.65 -13.49
N GLY A 358 -13.42 -4.70 -13.76
CA GLY A 358 -14.82 -4.75 -13.33
C GLY A 358 -15.57 -5.94 -13.92
N PHE A 359 -15.47 -6.15 -15.23
CA PHE A 359 -16.04 -7.33 -15.90
C PHE A 359 -15.46 -8.62 -15.32
N GLY A 360 -14.14 -8.68 -15.16
CA GLY A 360 -13.45 -9.88 -14.73
C GLY A 360 -13.73 -10.28 -13.28
N LEU A 361 -14.09 -9.31 -12.44
CA LEU A 361 -14.36 -9.54 -11.02
C LEU A 361 -15.67 -10.28 -10.76
N PHE A 362 -16.64 -10.19 -11.67
CA PHE A 362 -17.98 -10.78 -11.50
C PHE A 362 -17.98 -12.28 -11.28
N ILE A 363 -17.13 -13.05 -11.99
CA ILE A 363 -17.02 -14.50 -11.76
C ILE A 363 -16.57 -14.81 -10.33
N TYR A 364 -15.67 -14.01 -9.76
CA TYR A 364 -15.20 -14.21 -8.40
C TYR A 364 -16.28 -13.82 -7.37
N ALA A 365 -17.03 -12.75 -7.65
CA ALA A 365 -18.19 -12.36 -6.84
C ALA A 365 -19.29 -13.45 -6.86
N GLN A 366 -19.55 -14.09 -8.00
CA GLN A 366 -20.47 -15.22 -8.13
C GLN A 366 -20.03 -16.41 -7.26
N LEU A 367 -18.74 -16.76 -7.29
CA LEU A 367 -18.20 -17.82 -6.44
C LEU A 367 -18.35 -17.50 -4.94
N ALA A 368 -18.15 -16.23 -4.55
CA ALA A 368 -18.30 -15.81 -3.15
C ALA A 368 -19.77 -15.85 -2.71
N ARG A 369 -20.68 -15.41 -3.58
CA ARG A 369 -22.13 -15.45 -3.34
C ARG A 369 -22.66 -16.87 -3.24
N GLU A 370 -22.19 -17.78 -4.08
CA GLU A 370 -22.72 -19.15 -4.16
C GLU A 370 -22.13 -20.09 -3.10
N PHE A 371 -20.84 -19.94 -2.79
CA PHE A 371 -20.10 -20.88 -1.95
C PHE A 371 -19.50 -20.25 -0.69
N GLY A 372 -19.68 -18.94 -0.48
CA GLY A 372 -19.18 -18.21 0.67
C GLY A 372 -17.65 -17.98 0.67
N TRP A 373 -17.21 -17.03 1.49
CA TRP A 373 -15.79 -16.70 1.63
C TRP A 373 -14.95 -17.81 2.28
N ASP A 374 -15.55 -18.72 3.04
CA ASP A 374 -14.83 -19.87 3.62
C ASP A 374 -14.28 -20.80 2.53
N SER A 375 -14.96 -20.92 1.40
CA SER A 375 -14.45 -21.64 0.23
C SER A 375 -13.18 -20.98 -0.32
N TYR A 376 -13.16 -19.65 -0.42
CA TYR A 376 -11.94 -18.91 -0.82
C TYR A 376 -10.81 -19.08 0.19
N LYS A 377 -11.09 -18.96 1.49
CA LYS A 377 -10.11 -19.17 2.56
C LYS A 377 -9.49 -20.56 2.45
N ALA A 378 -10.29 -21.60 2.19
CA ALA A 378 -9.81 -22.97 2.01
C ALA A 378 -8.93 -23.11 0.75
N VAL A 379 -9.37 -22.56 -0.39
CA VAL A 379 -8.59 -22.54 -1.64
C VAL A 379 -7.23 -21.85 -1.43
N PHE A 380 -7.20 -20.63 -0.90
CA PHE A 380 -5.96 -19.89 -0.71
C PHE A 380 -5.02 -20.56 0.30
N ARG A 381 -5.55 -21.16 1.37
CA ARG A 381 -4.75 -21.98 2.30
C ARG A 381 -4.12 -23.18 1.60
N GLN A 382 -4.86 -23.86 0.73
CA GLN A 382 -4.31 -24.97 -0.06
C GLN A 382 -3.17 -24.48 -0.97
N TYR A 383 -3.33 -23.33 -1.64
CA TYR A 383 -2.26 -22.73 -2.43
C TYR A 383 -1.02 -22.35 -1.59
N GLU A 384 -1.20 -21.74 -0.42
CA GLU A 384 -0.08 -21.41 0.49
C GLU A 384 0.62 -22.65 1.05
N GLN A 385 -0.10 -23.76 1.22
CA GLN A 385 0.48 -25.04 1.64
C GLN A 385 1.25 -25.74 0.51
N THR A 386 0.66 -25.78 -0.68
CA THR A 386 1.20 -26.56 -1.81
C THR A 386 2.21 -25.79 -2.66
N LYS A 387 2.07 -24.46 -2.74
CA LYS A 387 2.91 -23.54 -3.53
C LYS A 387 3.21 -24.11 -4.92
N PRO A 388 2.18 -24.39 -5.73
CA PRO A 388 2.35 -25.17 -6.94
C PRO A 388 3.22 -24.41 -7.95
N THR A 389 4.07 -25.14 -8.65
CA THR A 389 4.85 -24.59 -9.76
C THR A 389 4.03 -24.69 -11.03
N LEU A 390 3.63 -23.54 -11.58
CA LEU A 390 2.76 -23.42 -12.76
C LEU A 390 3.47 -22.51 -13.78
N ASN A 391 3.71 -23.02 -14.98
CA ASN A 391 4.66 -22.43 -15.93
C ASN A 391 4.03 -21.35 -16.83
N ASN A 392 2.70 -21.31 -16.94
CA ASN A 392 1.98 -20.40 -17.82
C ASN A 392 0.55 -20.14 -17.32
N ASP A 393 -0.13 -19.16 -17.91
CA ASP A 393 -1.50 -18.79 -17.49
C ASP A 393 -2.52 -19.91 -17.72
N GLN A 394 -2.35 -20.77 -18.72
CA GLN A 394 -3.27 -21.89 -18.97
C GLN A 394 -3.23 -22.89 -17.82
N GLU A 395 -2.03 -23.25 -17.35
CA GLU A 395 -1.84 -24.10 -16.18
C GLU A 395 -2.45 -23.47 -14.92
N LYS A 396 -2.32 -22.15 -14.73
CA LYS A 396 -2.94 -21.43 -13.61
C LYS A 396 -4.47 -21.45 -13.67
N ILE A 397 -5.05 -21.24 -14.85
CA ILE A 397 -6.50 -21.30 -15.06
C ILE A 397 -7.02 -22.69 -14.73
N ASP A 398 -6.42 -23.74 -15.31
CA ASP A 398 -6.84 -25.13 -15.08
C ASP A 398 -6.68 -25.53 -13.61
N HIS A 399 -5.59 -25.10 -12.97
CA HIS A 399 -5.35 -25.38 -11.56
C HIS A 399 -6.33 -24.63 -10.65
N TRP A 400 -6.67 -23.37 -10.95
CA TRP A 400 -7.68 -22.60 -10.22
C TRP A 400 -9.05 -23.28 -10.28
N ILE A 401 -9.51 -23.61 -11.49
CA ILE A 401 -10.81 -24.25 -11.71
C ILE A 401 -10.86 -25.60 -11.00
N THR A 402 -9.81 -26.42 -11.13
CA THR A 402 -9.72 -27.73 -10.47
C THR A 402 -9.73 -27.61 -8.96
N THR A 403 -8.87 -26.75 -8.41
CA THR A 403 -8.73 -26.56 -6.96
C THR A 403 -10.03 -26.06 -6.35
N PHE A 404 -10.64 -25.04 -6.94
CA PHE A 404 -11.89 -24.49 -6.44
C PHE A 404 -13.04 -25.49 -6.56
N SER A 405 -13.19 -26.16 -7.72
CA SER A 405 -14.23 -27.17 -7.94
C SER A 405 -14.16 -28.30 -6.92
N ARG A 406 -12.94 -28.79 -6.65
CA ARG A 406 -12.70 -29.84 -5.65
C ARG A 406 -12.98 -29.35 -4.23
N GLN A 407 -12.63 -28.10 -3.92
CA GLN A 407 -12.89 -27.51 -2.61
C GLN A 407 -14.39 -27.31 -2.32
N VAL A 408 -15.19 -27.00 -3.33
CA VAL A 408 -16.64 -26.82 -3.19
C VAL A 408 -17.46 -28.06 -3.54
N GLU A 409 -16.79 -29.16 -3.90
CA GLU A 409 -17.40 -30.43 -4.33
C GLU A 409 -18.40 -30.30 -5.49
N HIS A 410 -18.22 -29.29 -6.35
CA HIS A 410 -19.05 -29.07 -7.54
C HIS A 410 -18.18 -28.76 -8.76
N ASN A 411 -18.62 -29.21 -9.92
CA ASN A 411 -17.96 -28.95 -11.19
C ASN A 411 -18.22 -27.50 -11.65
N LEU A 412 -17.21 -26.64 -11.57
CA LEU A 412 -17.32 -25.23 -11.97
C LEU A 412 -17.05 -24.99 -13.47
N VAL A 413 -16.71 -26.03 -14.24
CA VAL A 413 -16.44 -25.89 -15.69
C VAL A 413 -17.55 -25.14 -16.43
N PRO A 414 -18.85 -25.40 -16.20
CA PRO A 414 -19.93 -24.65 -16.85
C PRO A 414 -19.90 -23.14 -16.56
N LEU A 415 -19.60 -22.73 -15.33
CA LEU A 415 -19.47 -21.32 -14.97
C LEU A 415 -18.29 -20.67 -15.71
N PHE A 416 -17.12 -21.30 -15.70
CA PHE A 416 -15.95 -20.76 -16.39
C PHE A 416 -16.13 -20.75 -17.92
N LYS A 417 -16.86 -21.72 -18.49
CA LYS A 417 -17.27 -21.70 -19.91
C LYS A 417 -18.25 -20.56 -20.21
N PHE A 418 -19.18 -20.25 -19.32
CA PHE A 418 -20.04 -19.07 -19.44
C PHE A 418 -19.22 -17.78 -19.51
N TRP A 419 -18.12 -17.68 -18.77
CA TRP A 419 -17.17 -16.56 -18.87
C TRP A 419 -16.12 -16.73 -19.99
N GLY A 420 -16.22 -17.78 -20.80
CA GLY A 420 -15.39 -18.06 -21.98
C GLY A 420 -13.93 -18.40 -21.70
N PHE A 421 -13.61 -18.83 -20.48
CA PHE A 421 -12.26 -19.25 -20.14
C PHE A 421 -11.80 -20.41 -21.04
N PRO A 422 -10.51 -20.43 -21.45
CA PRO A 422 -9.92 -21.60 -22.07
C PRO A 422 -9.66 -22.67 -21.01
N ILE A 423 -10.33 -23.82 -21.12
CA ILE A 423 -10.23 -24.93 -20.17
C ILE A 423 -9.70 -26.14 -20.92
N SER A 424 -8.65 -26.79 -20.39
CA SER A 424 -8.11 -27.98 -21.05
C SER A 424 -9.05 -29.18 -20.97
N GLN A 425 -8.96 -30.07 -21.95
CA GLN A 425 -9.77 -31.29 -21.98
C GLN A 425 -9.49 -32.19 -20.76
N SER A 426 -8.26 -32.17 -20.23
CA SER A 426 -7.90 -32.85 -18.99
C SER A 426 -8.66 -32.32 -17.78
N THR A 427 -8.80 -31.00 -17.64
CA THR A 427 -9.59 -30.39 -16.56
C THR A 427 -11.08 -30.75 -16.69
N ILE A 428 -11.62 -30.69 -17.91
CA ILE A 428 -13.03 -31.04 -18.17
C ILE A 428 -13.30 -32.51 -17.82
N ALA A 429 -12.47 -33.43 -18.30
CA ALA A 429 -12.63 -34.85 -18.01
C ALA A 429 -12.37 -35.15 -16.52
N GLY A 430 -11.37 -34.50 -15.93
CA GLY A 430 -10.96 -34.68 -14.55
C GLY A 430 -11.90 -34.08 -13.50
N LEU A 431 -12.95 -33.36 -13.90
CA LEU A 431 -14.00 -32.85 -12.99
C LEU A 431 -15.39 -33.41 -13.32
N GLY A 432 -15.48 -34.33 -14.31
CA GLY A 432 -16.75 -34.92 -14.74
C GLY A 432 -17.41 -35.83 -13.71
N ASP A 433 -16.69 -36.21 -12.64
CA ASP A 433 -17.21 -36.96 -11.50
C ASP A 433 -17.95 -36.08 -10.47
N LEU A 434 -17.77 -34.76 -10.51
CA LEU A 434 -18.43 -33.83 -9.59
C LEU A 434 -19.79 -33.39 -10.15
N PRO A 435 -20.80 -33.19 -9.27
CA PRO A 435 -22.09 -32.64 -9.70
C PRO A 435 -21.93 -31.21 -10.20
N VAL A 436 -22.70 -30.84 -11.22
CA VAL A 436 -22.85 -29.44 -11.62
C VAL A 436 -23.96 -28.81 -10.78
N ARG A 437 -23.70 -27.63 -10.24
CA ARG A 437 -24.71 -26.83 -9.55
C ARG A 437 -25.39 -25.91 -10.53
N GLU A 438 -26.71 -25.79 -10.48
CA GLU A 438 -27.42 -24.76 -11.23
C GLU A 438 -27.31 -23.42 -10.50
N MET A 439 -26.65 -22.44 -11.13
CA MET A 439 -26.58 -21.06 -10.66
C MET A 439 -27.52 -20.17 -11.49
N SER A 440 -28.21 -19.26 -10.81
CA SER A 440 -29.10 -18.29 -11.45
C SER A 440 -28.86 -16.91 -10.84
N ASP A 441 -28.46 -15.98 -11.69
CA ASP A 441 -28.33 -14.56 -11.40
C ASP A 441 -28.56 -13.74 -12.68
N GLU A 442 -28.63 -12.43 -12.53
CA GLU A 442 -28.92 -11.53 -13.63
C GLU A 442 -27.85 -11.46 -14.73
N LEU A 443 -26.68 -12.11 -14.55
CA LEU A 443 -25.68 -12.25 -15.60
C LEU A 443 -25.90 -13.53 -16.38
N ILE A 444 -26.12 -14.66 -15.69
CA ILE A 444 -26.40 -15.96 -16.32
C ILE A 444 -27.71 -15.88 -17.12
N GLU A 445 -28.74 -15.22 -16.60
CA GLU A 445 -30.04 -15.04 -17.27
C GLU A 445 -29.96 -14.28 -18.61
N ILE A 446 -28.89 -13.54 -18.86
CA ILE A 446 -28.69 -12.81 -20.12
C ILE A 446 -28.32 -13.73 -21.27
N ALA A 447 -27.68 -14.87 -20.98
CA ALA A 447 -27.25 -15.83 -21.97
C ALA A 447 -27.26 -17.26 -21.38
N PRO A 448 -28.43 -17.77 -20.94
CA PRO A 448 -28.54 -19.04 -20.24
C PRO A 448 -28.07 -20.22 -21.10
N GLU A 449 -28.17 -20.10 -22.43
CA GLU A 449 -27.68 -21.11 -23.38
C GLU A 449 -26.16 -21.36 -23.30
N ARG A 450 -25.40 -20.42 -22.73
CA ARG A 450 -23.95 -20.49 -22.52
C ARG A 450 -23.58 -21.17 -21.20
N TYR A 451 -24.54 -21.35 -20.30
CA TYR A 451 -24.37 -22.03 -19.03
C TYR A 451 -25.10 -23.38 -19.07
N GLN A 452 -24.38 -24.41 -19.51
CA GLN A 452 -24.93 -25.76 -19.65
C GLN A 452 -24.61 -26.58 -18.41
N VAL A 453 -25.65 -26.84 -17.60
CA VAL A 453 -25.59 -27.68 -16.40
C VAL A 453 -25.49 -29.15 -16.74
#